data_AF-A0A1I7DIH9-F1
#
_entry.id   AF-A0A1I7DIH9-F1
#
_cell.length_a   1.000
_cell.length_b   1.000
_cell.length_c   1.000
_cell.angle_alpha   90.00
_cell.angle_beta   90.00
_cell.angle_gamma   90.00
#
_symmetry.space_group_name_H-M   'P 1'
#
loop_
_entity.id
_entity.type
_entity.pdbx_description
1 polymer ?
#
loop_
_entity_poly.entity_id
_entity_poly.type
_entity_poly.pdbx_seq_one_letter_code
_entity_poly.pdbx_strand_id
1 'polypeptide(L)'
;MVFLIAASQVDEVRDALPVLAQVAGVYVAYLVAAALLGAATGRAARLPTSGRRTVIFSLGTRNSFVVLPLVLALGPEWNVAAVVIVFQSLFELFGMVAYLWIVPRYLVPENAANTQDSAGNE
;
A
#
# COMPACT_ATOMS: atom_id res chain seq x y z
N MET A 1 -15.79 15.73 -11.97
CA MET A 1 -16.45 16.41 -10.83
C MET A 1 -15.44 16.84 -9.76
N VAL A 2 -14.59 15.93 -9.27
CA VAL A 2 -13.49 16.26 -8.31
C VAL A 2 -12.50 17.33 -8.81
N PHE A 3 -12.19 17.34 -10.11
CA PHE A 3 -11.27 18.32 -10.72
C PHE A 3 -11.78 19.77 -10.70
N LEU A 4 -13.10 19.98 -10.73
CA LEU A 4 -13.72 21.32 -10.68
C LEU A 4 -13.76 21.89 -9.26
N ILE A 5 -13.76 21.03 -8.24
CA ILE A 5 -13.67 21.41 -6.83
C ILE A 5 -12.22 21.79 -6.49
N ALA A 6 -11.24 21.03 -7.01
CA ALA A 6 -9.81 21.32 -6.86
C ALA A 6 -9.37 22.67 -7.45
N ALA A 7 -10.03 23.13 -8.52
CA ALA A 7 -9.75 24.42 -9.14
C ALA A 7 -10.40 25.63 -8.42
N SER A 8 -11.38 25.39 -7.54
CA SER A 8 -12.16 26.43 -6.85
C SER A 8 -11.61 26.77 -5.45
N GLN A 9 -10.84 25.87 -4.82
CA GLN A 9 -10.22 26.07 -3.51
C GLN A 9 -8.68 26.22 -3.60
N VAL A 10 -8.19 27.05 -4.51
CA VAL A 10 -6.74 27.19 -4.77
C VAL A 10 -5.97 27.74 -3.55
N ASP A 11 -6.61 28.53 -2.69
CA ASP A 11 -5.95 29.13 -1.53
C ASP A 11 -6.01 28.24 -0.27
N GLU A 12 -7.12 27.55 0.01
CA GLU A 12 -7.22 26.61 1.15
C GLU A 12 -6.47 25.29 0.93
N VAL A 13 -6.32 24.85 -0.33
CA VAL A 13 -5.58 23.62 -0.68
C VAL A 13 -4.05 23.82 -0.59
N ARG A 14 -3.55 25.06 -0.77
CA ARG A 14 -2.12 25.37 -0.64
C ARG A 14 -1.57 25.18 0.77
N ASP A 15 -2.36 25.49 1.80
CA ASP A 15 -1.94 25.33 3.20
C ASP A 15 -1.98 23.86 3.66
N ALA A 16 -2.82 23.02 3.05
CA ALA A 16 -2.92 21.59 3.35
C ALA A 16 -2.03 20.69 2.47
N LEU A 17 -1.54 21.19 1.33
CA LEU A 17 -0.66 20.47 0.39
C LEU A 17 0.59 19.85 1.04
N PRO A 18 1.31 20.56 1.94
CA PRO A 18 2.49 20.00 2.60
C PRO A 18 2.14 18.79 3.46
N VAL A 19 1.02 18.86 4.18
CA VAL A 19 0.53 17.77 5.04
C VAL A 19 0.13 16.56 4.19
N LEU A 20 -0.60 16.78 3.09
CA LEU A 20 -0.99 15.72 2.15
C LEU A 20 0.22 15.06 1.48
N ALA A 21 1.22 15.84 1.06
CA ALA A 21 2.45 15.32 0.48
C ALA A 21 3.29 14.55 1.51
N GLN A 22 3.35 15.04 2.75
CA GLN A 22 4.02 14.35 3.84
C GLN A 22 3.32 13.03 4.19
N VAL A 23 1.99 13.02 4.27
CA VAL A 23 1.19 11.79 4.51
C VAL A 23 1.39 10.79 3.38
N ALA A 24 1.37 11.25 2.12
CA ALA A 24 1.66 10.41 0.96
C ALA A 24 3.08 9.81 1.04
N GLY A 25 4.08 10.63 1.38
CA GLY A 25 5.47 10.18 1.53
C GLY A 25 5.64 9.14 2.65
N VAL A 26 5.03 9.37 3.81
CA VAL A 26 5.01 8.42 4.93
C VAL A 26 4.34 7.11 4.51
N TYR A 27 3.24 7.18 3.76
CA TYR A 27 2.55 5.99 3.28
C TYR A 27 3.37 5.19 2.25
N VAL A 28 4.05 5.89 1.32
CA VAL A 28 4.97 5.24 0.38
C VAL A 28 6.10 4.54 1.13
N ALA A 29 6.69 5.19 2.14
CA ALA A 29 7.71 4.58 2.98
C ALA A 29 7.18 3.34 3.72
N TYR A 30 5.93 3.41 4.22
CA TYR A 30 5.25 2.27 4.83
C TYR A 30 5.10 1.09 3.85
N LEU A 31 4.66 1.34 2.62
CA LEU A 31 4.56 0.28 1.60
C LEU A 31 5.93 -0.36 1.35
N VAL A 32 6.96 0.45 1.10
CA VAL A 32 8.32 -0.08 0.91
C VAL A 32 8.76 -0.95 2.09
N ALA A 33 8.54 -0.49 3.32
CA ALA A 33 8.85 -1.26 4.51
C ALA A 33 8.03 -2.57 4.60
N ALA A 34 6.73 -2.53 4.30
CA ALA A 34 5.85 -3.69 4.30
C ALA A 34 6.27 -4.73 3.25
N ALA A 35 6.70 -4.30 2.06
CA ALA A 35 7.22 -5.19 1.03
C ALA A 35 8.53 -5.86 1.46
N LEU A 36 9.47 -5.10 2.03
CA LEU A 36 10.73 -5.62 2.52
C LEU A 36 10.53 -6.60 3.68
N LEU A 37 9.70 -6.23 4.66
CA LEU A 37 9.36 -7.09 5.80
C LEU A 37 8.61 -8.33 5.36
N GLY A 38 7.65 -8.22 4.44
CA GLY A 38 6.93 -9.39 3.91
C GLY A 38 7.85 -10.33 3.14
N ALA A 39 8.78 -9.80 2.35
CA ALA A 39 9.78 -10.59 1.66
C ALA A 39 10.75 -11.28 2.63
N ALA A 40 11.23 -10.56 3.66
CA ALA A 40 12.12 -11.08 4.68
C ALA A 40 11.46 -12.17 5.52
N THR A 41 10.24 -11.91 6.01
CA THR A 41 9.47 -12.86 6.84
C THR A 41 9.08 -14.09 6.03
N GLY A 42 8.63 -13.91 4.78
CA GLY A 42 8.33 -15.04 3.90
C GLY A 42 9.56 -15.86 3.52
N ARG A 43 10.75 -15.25 3.48
CA ARG A 43 12.01 -15.97 3.26
C ARG A 43 12.49 -16.69 4.52
N ALA A 44 12.38 -16.07 5.69
CA ALA A 44 12.70 -16.67 6.99
C ALA A 44 11.81 -17.89 7.28
N ALA A 45 10.52 -17.79 6.96
CA ALA A 45 9.54 -18.88 7.08
C ALA A 45 9.60 -19.91 5.94
N ARG A 46 10.54 -19.78 4.98
CA ARG A 46 10.70 -20.65 3.80
C ARG A 46 9.40 -20.86 3.00
N LEU A 47 8.57 -19.82 2.89
CA LEU A 47 7.30 -19.90 2.17
C LEU A 47 7.53 -20.05 0.65
N PRO A 48 6.66 -20.80 -0.05
CA PRO A 48 6.66 -20.83 -1.51
C PRO A 48 6.36 -19.44 -2.09
N THR A 49 6.65 -19.25 -3.39
CA THR A 49 6.47 -17.97 -4.12
C THR A 49 5.09 -17.35 -3.88
N SER A 50 4.02 -18.15 -3.94
CA SER A 50 2.66 -17.70 -3.63
C SER A 50 2.50 -17.20 -2.20
N GLY A 51 3.00 -17.96 -1.21
CA GLY A 51 2.95 -17.57 0.20
C GLY A 51 3.72 -16.28 0.51
N ARG A 52 4.88 -16.07 -0.13
CA ARG A 52 5.65 -14.81 0.01
C ARG A 52 4.90 -13.62 -0.56
N ARG A 53 4.27 -13.79 -1.73
CA ARG A 53 3.40 -12.74 -2.34
C ARG A 53 2.21 -12.44 -1.42
N THR A 54 1.55 -13.44 -0.86
CA THR A 54 0.42 -13.26 0.07
C THR A 54 0.82 -12.46 1.31
N VAL A 55 1.96 -12.75 1.93
CA VAL A 55 2.43 -11.99 3.11
C VAL A 55 2.72 -10.53 2.77
N ILE A 56 3.37 -10.27 1.62
CA ILE A 56 3.65 -8.90 1.16
C ILE A 56 2.36 -8.13 0.91
N PHE A 57 1.40 -8.73 0.19
CA PHE A 57 0.11 -8.10 -0.07
C PHE A 57 -0.68 -7.88 1.22
N SER A 58 -0.71 -8.86 2.12
CA SER A 58 -1.42 -8.77 3.39
C SER A 58 -0.84 -7.71 4.33
N LEU A 59 0.48 -7.50 4.33
CA LEU A 59 1.10 -6.42 5.08
C LEU A 59 0.84 -5.05 4.45
N GLY A 60 0.74 -4.99 3.11
CA GLY A 60 0.41 -3.75 2.39
C GLY A 60 -1.03 -3.30 2.60
N THR A 61 -1.98 -4.25 2.70
CA THR A 61 -3.42 -3.96 2.87
C THR A 61 -3.80 -3.87 4.35
N ARG A 62 -3.90 -2.66 4.90
CA ARG A 62 -4.49 -2.45 6.23
C ARG A 62 -5.81 -1.71 6.08
N ASN A 63 -6.90 -2.35 6.46
CA ASN A 63 -8.19 -1.67 6.50
C ASN A 63 -8.17 -0.55 7.55
N SER A 64 -7.96 0.66 7.08
CA SER A 64 -7.75 1.83 7.92
C SER A 64 -9.07 2.40 8.44
N PHE A 65 -10.19 2.00 7.84
CA PHE A 65 -11.53 2.34 8.33
C PHE A 65 -11.88 1.64 9.64
N VAL A 66 -11.16 0.60 10.06
CA VAL A 66 -11.33 0.02 11.40
C VAL A 66 -11.06 1.06 12.50
N VAL A 67 -10.18 2.03 12.24
CA VAL A 67 -9.83 3.09 13.20
C VAL A 67 -10.78 4.29 13.12
N LEU A 68 -11.51 4.46 12.01
CA LEU A 68 -12.38 5.61 11.78
C LEU A 68 -13.48 5.78 12.85
N PRO A 69 -14.22 4.73 13.29
CA PRO A 69 -15.21 4.87 14.36
C PRO A 69 -14.61 5.38 15.66
N LEU A 70 -13.37 5.00 15.97
CA LEU A 70 -12.66 5.45 17.17
C LEU A 70 -12.36 6.95 17.09
N VAL A 71 -11.90 7.43 15.93
CA VAL A 71 -11.62 8.84 15.69
C VAL A 71 -12.89 9.70 15.82
N LEU A 72 -13.99 9.24 15.22
CA LEU A 72 -15.26 9.96 15.28
C LEU A 72 -15.83 10.01 16.71
N ALA A 73 -15.53 9.01 17.54
CA ALA A 73 -15.92 9.00 18.95
C ALA A 73 -15.13 10.00 19.82
N LEU A 74 -13.93 10.44 19.37
CA LEU A 74 -13.08 11.39 20.12
C LEU A 74 -13.50 12.86 19.97
N GLY A 75 -14.45 13.16 19.08
CA GLY A 75 -15.03 14.50 18.92
C GLY A 75 -14.40 15.36 17.81
N PRO A 76 -14.87 16.63 17.66
CA PRO A 76 -14.60 17.48 16.49
C PRO A 76 -13.11 17.80 16.25
N GLU A 77 -12.32 17.83 17.33
CA GLU A 77 -10.87 18.12 17.31
C GLU A 77 -10.08 17.13 16.43
N TRP A 78 -10.64 15.94 16.19
CA TRP A 78 -9.99 14.84 15.48
C TRP A 78 -10.44 14.69 14.02
N ASN A 79 -11.23 15.63 13.50
CA ASN A 79 -11.77 15.54 12.13
C ASN A 79 -10.66 15.44 11.06
N VAL A 80 -9.51 16.08 11.29
CA VAL A 80 -8.33 15.95 10.41
C VAL A 80 -7.83 14.50 10.32
N ALA A 81 -7.86 13.74 11.42
CA ALA A 81 -7.44 12.34 11.41
C ALA A 81 -8.41 11.47 10.58
N ALA A 82 -9.71 11.77 10.58
CA ALA A 82 -10.68 11.07 9.72
C ALA A 82 -10.39 11.32 8.23
N VAL A 83 -10.06 12.55 7.84
CA VAL A 83 -9.66 12.89 6.48
C VAL A 83 -8.38 12.16 6.08
N VAL A 84 -7.38 12.11 6.97
CA VAL A 84 -6.13 11.38 6.74
C VAL A 84 -6.37 9.89 6.53
N ILE A 85 -7.26 9.26 7.31
CA ILE A 85 -7.62 7.84 7.15
C ILE A 85 -8.23 7.57 5.77
N VAL A 86 -9.16 8.42 5.32
CA VAL A 86 -9.78 8.26 3.99
C VAL A 86 -8.73 8.45 2.89
N PHE A 87 -7.91 9.49 3.00
CA PHE A 87 -6.85 9.77 2.03
C PHE A 87 -5.84 8.63 1.96
N GLN A 88 -5.44 8.09 3.11
CA GLN A 88 -4.54 6.94 3.19
C GLN A 88 -5.15 5.68 2.54
N SER A 89 -6.44 5.41 2.70
CA SER A 89 -7.13 4.31 2.02
C SER A 89 -7.15 4.46 0.49
N LEU A 90 -7.25 5.69 -0.03
CA LEU A 90 -7.13 5.93 -1.48
C LEU A 90 -5.72 5.61 -1.97
N PHE A 91 -4.69 6.07 -1.25
CA PHE A 91 -3.30 5.76 -1.56
C PHE A 91 -3.01 4.27 -1.44
N GLU A 92 -3.64 3.58 -0.48
CA GLU A 92 -3.54 2.13 -0.35
C GLU A 92 -4.05 1.43 -1.60
N LEU A 93 -5.21 1.83 -2.11
CA LEU A 93 -5.73 1.26 -3.33
C LEU A 93 -4.76 1.43 -4.50
N PHE A 94 -4.17 2.62 -4.68
CA PHE A 94 -3.16 2.85 -5.72
C PHE A 94 -1.88 2.05 -5.49
N GLY A 95 -1.42 1.95 -4.24
CA GLY A 95 -0.26 1.14 -3.86
C GLY A 95 -0.45 -0.33 -4.17
N MET A 96 -1.65 -0.86 -3.93
CA MET A 96 -2.00 -2.24 -4.26
C MET A 96 -2.02 -2.50 -5.76
N VAL A 97 -2.50 -1.54 -6.56
CA VAL A 97 -2.38 -1.61 -8.02
C VAL A 97 -0.91 -1.63 -8.44
N ALA A 98 -0.06 -0.79 -7.84
CA ALA A 98 1.38 -0.80 -8.11
C ALA A 98 2.04 -2.14 -7.70
N TYR A 99 1.61 -2.75 -6.59
CA TYR A 99 2.11 -4.04 -6.11
C TYR A 99 1.87 -5.18 -7.10
N LEU A 100 0.76 -5.14 -7.86
CA LEU A 100 0.49 -6.14 -8.91
C LEU A 100 1.61 -6.19 -9.96
N TRP A 101 2.30 -5.07 -10.20
CA TRP A 101 3.41 -5.01 -11.14
C TRP A 101 4.76 -5.20 -10.45
N ILE A 102 4.98 -4.54 -9.30
CA ILE A 102 6.28 -4.49 -8.63
C ILE A 102 6.64 -5.83 -7.99
N VAL A 103 5.69 -6.47 -7.29
CA VAL A 103 5.96 -7.70 -6.52
C VAL A 103 6.38 -8.87 -7.42
N PRO A 104 5.64 -9.25 -8.49
CA PRO A 104 6.06 -10.35 -9.35
C PRO A 104 7.28 -10.01 -10.21
N ARG A 105 7.53 -8.73 -10.52
CA ARG A 105 8.65 -8.31 -11.37
C ARG A 105 9.98 -8.22 -10.61
N TYR A 106 9.98 -7.70 -9.38
CA TYR A 106 11.20 -7.32 -8.66
C TYR A 106 11.43 -8.07 -7.34
N LEU A 107 10.37 -8.42 -6.60
CA LEU A 107 10.51 -8.99 -5.25
C LEU A 107 10.43 -10.51 -5.23
N VAL A 108 9.51 -11.08 -6.02
CA VAL A 108 9.28 -12.53 -6.10
C VAL A 108 9.07 -12.95 -7.56
N PRO A 109 10.13 -12.94 -8.39
CA PRO A 109 10.05 -13.42 -9.76
C PRO A 109 9.58 -14.88 -9.81
N GLU A 110 8.79 -15.21 -10.82
CA GLU A 110 8.57 -16.60 -11.22
C GLU A 110 9.94 -17.16 -11.62
N ASN A 111 10.54 -18.02 -10.79
CA ASN A 111 11.73 -18.73 -11.22
C ASN A 111 11.30 -19.72 -12.31
N ALA A 112 11.64 -19.42 -13.56
CA ALA A 112 11.52 -20.31 -14.73
C ALA A 112 12.37 -21.61 -14.62
N ALA A 113 12.93 -21.89 -13.44
CA ALA A 113 13.81 -23.03 -13.18
C ALA A 113 13.07 -24.38 -13.11
N ASN A 114 11.73 -24.41 -13.15
CA ASN A 114 10.96 -25.66 -13.11
C ASN A 114 10.50 -26.17 -14.48
N THR A 115 10.83 -25.47 -15.58
CA THR A 115 10.45 -25.90 -16.94
C THR A 115 11.58 -26.64 -17.67
N GLN A 116 12.82 -26.59 -17.16
CA GLN A 116 13.95 -27.29 -17.78
C GLN A 116 14.04 -28.78 -17.41
N ASP A 117 13.46 -29.21 -16.28
CA ASP A 117 13.57 -30.61 -15.81
C ASP A 117 12.58 -31.56 -16.52
N SER A 118 11.55 -31.03 -17.18
CA SER A 118 10.56 -31.85 -17.91
C SER A 118 10.87 -31.97 -19.41
N ALA A 119 11.71 -31.13 -19.97
CA ALA A 119 12.08 -31.16 -21.40
C ALA A 119 13.38 -31.94 -21.69
N GLY A 120 14.08 -32.41 -20.65
CA GLY A 120 15.33 -33.18 -20.77
C GLY A 120 15.17 -34.69 -20.65
N ASN A 121 13.95 -35.19 -20.43
CA ASN A 121 13.65 -36.59 -20.13
C ASN A 121 12.66 -37.21 -21.13
N GLU A 122 12.79 -36.87 -22.41
CA GLU A 122 12.09 -37.54 -23.53
C GLU A 122 13.07 -37.91 -24.64
#